data_AF-A0AA36EQ22-F1
#
_entry.id   AF-A0AA36EQ22-F1
#
_cell.length_a   1.000
_cell.length_b   1.000
_cell.length_c   1.000
_cell.angle_alpha   90.00
_cell.angle_beta   90.00
_cell.angle_gamma   90.00
#
_symmetry.space_group_name_H-M   'P 1'
#
loop_
_entity.id
_entity.type
_entity.pdbx_description
1 polymer ?
#
loop_
_entity_poly.entity_id
_entity_poly.type
_entity_poly.pdbx_seq_one_letter_code
_entity_poly.pdbx_strand_id
1 'polypeptide(L)'
;MCQTTAAASQSQTLRQRFVLELLKKRNQKPAPPATSMRTNEDEPEINNITVILHHKELELSQLKEQIEMNKQALKPFWIKTVDYWGEGESVEVVGSFNGWNHGDKLDLQPSSNITDPIEFSVGCLLPFGAFLTRVLMYVPLAPLS
;
A
#
# COMPACT_ATOMS: atom_id res chain seq x y z
N MET A 1 90.37 27.30 23.63
CA MET A 1 89.32 26.27 23.42
C MET A 1 87.98 26.95 23.60
N CYS A 2 87.02 26.75 22.67
CA CYS A 2 85.58 27.12 22.68
C CYS A 2 85.13 27.84 21.39
N GLN A 3 85.05 27.11 20.26
CA GLN A 3 84.26 27.55 19.10
C GLN A 3 83.28 26.47 18.61
N THR A 4 83.38 25.24 19.13
CA THR A 4 82.62 24.07 18.63
C THR A 4 81.19 23.97 19.17
N THR A 5 80.84 24.68 20.23
CA THR A 5 79.52 24.59 20.89
C THR A 5 78.44 25.46 20.22
N ALA A 6 78.82 26.57 19.58
CA ALA A 6 77.87 27.47 18.93
C ALA A 6 77.23 26.89 17.66
N ALA A 7 78.03 26.21 16.82
CA ALA A 7 77.55 25.59 15.59
C ALA A 7 76.62 24.39 15.86
N ALA A 8 76.91 23.60 16.91
CA ALA A 8 76.06 22.49 17.34
C ALA A 8 74.70 22.99 17.88
N SER A 9 74.70 24.10 18.62
CA SER A 9 73.48 24.75 19.12
C SER A 9 72.59 25.24 17.96
N GLN A 10 73.19 25.90 16.96
CA GLN A 10 72.45 26.41 15.79
C GLN A 10 71.83 25.28 14.95
N SER A 11 72.57 24.18 14.76
CA SER A 11 72.06 22.99 14.04
C SER A 11 70.89 22.34 14.77
N GLN A 12 70.93 22.29 16.10
CA GLN A 12 69.83 21.77 16.91
C GLN A 12 68.58 22.65 16.84
N THR A 13 68.74 23.98 16.83
CA THR A 13 67.61 24.92 16.66
C THR A 13 66.92 24.76 15.31
N LEU A 14 67.68 24.58 14.22
CA LEU A 14 67.10 24.39 12.89
C LEU A 14 66.32 23.07 12.80
N ARG A 15 66.85 21.99 13.40
CA ARG A 15 66.13 20.71 13.48
C ARG A 15 64.82 20.84 14.25
N GLN A 16 64.83 21.51 15.39
CA GLN A 16 63.61 21.75 16.18
C GLN A 16 62.58 22.57 15.40
N ARG A 17 63.04 23.60 14.68
CA ARG A 17 62.16 24.45 13.87
C ARG A 17 61.52 23.69 12.70
N PHE A 18 62.29 22.82 12.05
CA PHE A 18 61.79 22.00 10.95
C PHE A 18 60.72 20.99 11.41
N VAL A 19 60.95 20.33 12.55
CA VAL A 19 59.97 19.39 13.14
C VAL A 19 58.67 20.12 13.51
N LEU A 20 58.76 21.32 14.06
CA LEU A 20 57.58 22.16 14.39
C LEU A 20 56.76 22.52 13.15
N GLU A 21 57.41 22.86 12.03
CA GLU A 21 56.70 23.15 10.77
C GLU A 21 56.02 21.91 10.17
N LEU A 22 56.64 20.74 10.28
CA LEU A 22 56.03 19.48 9.84
C LEU A 22 54.81 19.12 10.70
N LEU A 23 54.90 19.30 12.02
CA LEU A 23 53.76 19.08 12.92
C LEU A 23 52.64 20.09 12.67
N LYS A 24 52.97 21.34 12.33
CA LYS A 24 51.99 22.36 11.96
C LYS A 24 51.28 22.02 10.65
N LYS A 25 52.01 21.55 9.64
CA LYS A 25 51.40 21.06 8.38
C LYS A 25 50.57 19.81 8.59
N ARG A 26 50.99 18.89 9.46
CA ARG A 26 50.23 17.66 9.76
C ARG A 26 48.92 17.95 10.49
N ASN A 27 48.89 18.96 11.36
CA ASN A 27 47.70 19.34 12.12
C ASN A 27 46.78 20.33 11.39
N GLN A 28 47.14 20.74 10.16
CA GLN A 28 46.22 21.46 9.30
C GLN A 28 45.16 20.49 8.77
N LYS A 29 43.98 20.53 9.39
CA LYS A 29 42.79 19.82 8.93
C LYS A 29 42.53 20.23 7.48
N PRO A 30 42.48 19.29 6.51
CA PRO A 30 42.16 19.63 5.14
C PRO A 30 40.79 20.31 5.10
N ALA A 31 40.70 21.40 4.33
CA ALA A 31 39.43 22.07 4.10
C ALA A 31 38.41 21.03 3.60
N PRO A 32 37.17 21.03 4.11
CA PRO A 32 36.16 20.10 3.64
C PRO A 32 36.03 20.26 2.12
N PRO A 33 35.95 19.17 1.34
CA PRO A 33 35.71 19.26 -0.09
C PRO A 33 34.42 20.05 -0.30
N ALA A 34 34.47 21.03 -1.20
CA ALA A 34 33.35 21.90 -1.51
C ALA A 34 32.08 21.06 -1.63
N THR A 35 31.17 21.25 -0.68
CA THR A 35 29.84 20.69 -0.71
C THR A 35 29.25 21.05 -2.06
N SER A 36 28.89 20.01 -2.83
CA SER A 36 28.05 20.10 -4.02
C SER A 36 27.08 21.27 -3.88
N MET A 37 27.21 22.26 -4.75
CA MET A 37 26.35 23.43 -4.79
C MET A 37 24.91 22.95 -4.98
N ARG A 38 24.10 22.88 -3.90
CA ARG A 38 22.65 22.90 -4.04
C ARG A 38 22.33 24.25 -4.66
N THR A 39 21.75 24.24 -5.85
CA THR A 39 21.36 25.51 -6.47
C THR A 39 20.13 26.01 -5.74
N ASN A 40 19.99 27.33 -5.58
CA ASN A 40 18.81 27.93 -4.92
C ASN A 40 17.49 27.60 -5.65
N GLU A 41 17.58 26.99 -6.83
CA GLU A 41 16.47 26.53 -7.68
C GLU A 41 15.99 25.11 -7.30
N ASP A 42 16.81 24.30 -6.63
CA ASP A 42 16.44 22.95 -6.18
C ASP A 42 15.58 22.97 -4.91
N GLU A 43 15.80 23.95 -4.03
CA GLU A 43 15.09 24.11 -2.75
C GLU A 43 13.56 24.28 -2.89
N PRO A 44 13.01 25.10 -3.82
CA PRO A 44 11.57 25.19 -4.01
C PRO A 44 10.94 23.89 -4.55
N GLU A 45 11.66 23.15 -5.40
CA GLU A 45 11.20 21.86 -5.91
C GLU A 45 11.19 20.80 -4.80
N ILE A 46 12.25 20.76 -3.98
CA ILE A 46 12.31 19.91 -2.78
C ILE A 46 11.13 20.21 -1.85
N ASN A 47 10.88 21.50 -1.55
CA ASN A 47 9.78 21.89 -0.67
C ASN A 47 8.41 21.50 -1.24
N ASN A 48 8.19 21.69 -2.54
CA ASN A 48 6.96 21.26 -3.20
C ASN A 48 6.76 19.74 -3.10
N ILE A 49 7.81 18.96 -3.38
CA ILE A 49 7.79 17.50 -3.26
C ILE A 49 7.48 17.09 -1.81
N THR A 50 8.09 17.74 -0.82
CA THR A 50 7.82 17.48 0.60
C THR A 50 6.35 17.71 0.96
N VAL A 51 5.75 18.82 0.49
CA VAL A 51 4.33 19.10 0.71
C VAL A 51 3.45 18.03 0.06
N ILE A 52 3.75 17.65 -1.18
CA ILE A 52 2.99 16.61 -1.90
C ILE A 52 3.11 15.26 -1.19
N LEU A 53 4.29 14.91 -0.68
CA LEU A 53 4.51 13.67 0.06
C LEU A 53 3.68 13.63 1.34
N HIS A 54 3.75 14.68 2.17
CA HIS A 54 2.96 14.74 3.40
C HIS A 54 1.45 14.71 3.13
N HIS A 55 1.00 15.37 2.06
CA HIS A 55 -0.39 15.31 1.67
C HIS A 55 -0.81 13.88 1.30
N LYS A 56 -0.02 13.18 0.49
CA LYS A 56 -0.27 11.78 0.11
C LYS A 56 -0.20 10.82 1.30
N GLU A 57 0.72 11.04 2.25
CA GLU A 57 0.80 10.26 3.49
C GLU A 57 -0.48 10.38 4.33
N LEU A 58 -1.07 11.57 4.38
CA LEU A 58 -2.33 11.82 5.06
C LEU A 58 -3.49 11.10 4.35
N GLU A 59 -3.62 11.25 3.03
CA GLU A 59 -4.64 10.57 2.23
C GLU A 59 -4.56 9.04 2.39
N LEU A 60 -3.35 8.49 2.32
CA LEU A 60 -3.12 7.05 2.51
C LEU A 60 -3.49 6.58 3.91
N SER A 61 -3.24 7.39 4.94
CA SER A 61 -3.59 7.05 6.32
C SER A 61 -5.10 7.00 6.51
N GLN A 62 -5.82 8.01 5.99
CA GLN A 62 -7.28 8.04 6.03
C GLN A 62 -7.91 6.87 5.27
N LEU A 63 -7.38 6.55 4.09
CA LEU A 63 -7.90 5.45 3.29
C LEU A 63 -7.67 4.09 3.95
N LYS A 64 -6.51 3.90 4.61
CA LYS A 64 -6.22 2.69 5.39
C LYS A 64 -7.19 2.52 6.56
N GLU A 65 -7.49 3.60 7.28
CA GLU A 65 -8.46 3.57 8.38
C GLU A 65 -9.85 3.18 7.88
N GLN A 66 -10.31 3.78 6.77
CA GLN A 66 -11.59 3.45 6.16
C GLN A 66 -11.68 1.98 5.73
N ILE A 67 -10.59 1.42 5.16
CA ILE A 67 -10.53 0.01 4.78
C ILE A 67 -10.61 -0.89 6.01
N GLU A 68 -9.91 -0.56 7.10
CA GLU A 68 -9.96 -1.36 8.32
C GLU A 68 -11.35 -1.29 8.98
N MET A 69 -12.00 -0.13 8.97
CA MET A 69 -13.40 0.02 9.40
C MET A 69 -14.34 -0.87 8.57
N ASN A 70 -14.27 -0.79 7.24
CA ASN A 70 -15.10 -1.61 6.35
C ASN A 70 -14.83 -3.10 6.55
N LYS A 71 -13.57 -3.49 6.70
CA LYS A 71 -13.18 -4.87 6.99
C LYS A 71 -13.79 -5.35 8.31
N GLN A 72 -13.77 -4.53 9.36
CA GLN A 72 -14.40 -4.87 10.64
C GLN A 72 -15.92 -4.99 10.53
N ALA A 73 -16.56 -4.11 9.74
CA ALA A 73 -17.99 -4.19 9.47
C ALA A 73 -18.37 -5.45 8.66
N LEU A 74 -17.46 -5.94 7.80
CA LEU A 74 -17.64 -7.15 7.01
C LEU A 74 -17.22 -8.43 7.74
N LYS A 75 -16.40 -8.37 8.79
CA LYS A 75 -16.02 -9.55 9.61
C LYS A 75 -17.21 -10.45 9.98
N PRO A 76 -18.36 -9.95 10.44
CA PRO A 76 -19.51 -10.80 10.79
C PRO A 76 -20.20 -11.49 9.60
N PHE A 77 -19.75 -11.24 8.37
CA PHE A 77 -20.40 -11.67 7.14
C PHE A 77 -19.45 -12.50 6.26
N TRP A 78 -19.94 -13.62 5.73
CA TRP A 78 -19.22 -14.45 4.78
C TRP A 78 -19.90 -14.39 3.42
N ILE A 79 -19.10 -14.32 2.35
CA ILE A 79 -19.61 -14.51 1.00
C ILE A 79 -19.83 -16.02 0.85
N LYS A 80 -21.11 -16.43 0.83
CA LYS A 80 -21.49 -17.78 0.45
C LYS A 80 -22.04 -17.75 -0.96
N THR A 81 -21.41 -18.55 -1.80
CA THR A 81 -21.91 -18.85 -3.13
C THR A 81 -23.04 -19.86 -3.00
N VAL A 82 -24.20 -19.56 -3.58
CA VAL A 82 -25.28 -20.53 -3.74
C VAL A 82 -25.25 -20.99 -5.19
N ASP A 83 -24.82 -22.24 -5.38
CA ASP A 83 -24.82 -22.88 -6.68
C ASP A 83 -26.16 -23.57 -6.90
N TYR A 84 -26.76 -23.35 -8.07
CA TYR A 84 -28.06 -23.88 -8.40
C TYR A 84 -28.06 -24.55 -9.78
N TRP A 85 -28.79 -25.67 -9.89
CA TRP A 85 -28.98 -26.44 -11.12
C TRP A 85 -30.49 -26.59 -11.39
N GLY A 86 -30.98 -25.93 -12.43
CA GLY A 86 -32.38 -26.04 -12.87
C GLY A 86 -32.69 -25.13 -14.06
N GLU A 87 -33.71 -25.51 -14.82
CA GLU A 87 -34.13 -24.80 -16.04
C GLU A 87 -35.26 -23.82 -15.69
N GLY A 88 -34.98 -22.51 -15.76
CA GLY A 88 -35.94 -21.44 -15.48
C GLY A 88 -35.43 -20.08 -15.97
N GLU A 89 -36.34 -19.19 -16.38
CA GLU A 89 -36.00 -17.88 -16.96
C GLU A 89 -35.57 -16.85 -15.89
N SER A 90 -36.11 -16.98 -14.68
CA SER A 90 -35.72 -16.17 -13.52
C SER A 90 -35.65 -17.02 -12.26
N VAL A 91 -34.58 -16.84 -11.50
CA VAL A 91 -34.38 -17.47 -10.19
C VAL A 91 -34.50 -16.40 -9.11
N GLU A 92 -35.30 -16.67 -8.10
CA GLU A 92 -35.37 -15.84 -6.90
C GLU A 92 -34.82 -16.62 -5.70
N VAL A 93 -33.86 -16.03 -4.99
CA VAL A 93 -33.31 -16.60 -3.76
C VAL A 93 -34.00 -15.92 -2.57
N VAL A 94 -34.86 -16.68 -1.89
CA VAL A 94 -35.57 -16.22 -0.70
C VAL A 94 -35.00 -16.95 0.51
N GLY A 95 -34.83 -16.26 1.64
CA GLY A 95 -34.34 -16.92 2.85
C GLY A 95 -34.57 -16.13 4.12
N SER A 96 -34.20 -16.75 5.24
CA SER A 96 -34.29 -16.08 6.56
C SER A 96 -33.44 -14.81 6.64
N PHE A 97 -32.48 -14.62 5.72
CA PHE A 97 -31.61 -13.45 5.65
C PHE A 97 -32.27 -12.22 4.98
N ASN A 98 -33.26 -12.41 4.10
CA ASN A 98 -34.00 -11.31 3.46
C ASN A 98 -35.47 -11.23 3.92
N GLY A 99 -35.79 -11.86 5.06
CA GLY A 99 -37.12 -11.80 5.67
C GLY A 99 -38.21 -12.55 4.90
N TRP A 100 -37.81 -13.49 4.04
CA TRP A 100 -38.72 -14.20 3.12
C TRP A 100 -39.45 -13.30 2.12
N ASN A 101 -38.89 -12.15 1.76
CA ASN A 101 -39.51 -11.23 0.81
C ASN A 101 -39.26 -11.68 -0.64
N HIS A 102 -40.31 -11.59 -1.45
CA HIS A 102 -40.28 -11.81 -2.89
C HIS A 102 -40.04 -10.45 -3.58
N GLY A 103 -38.84 -10.17 -4.07
CA GLY A 103 -38.58 -8.88 -4.70
C GLY A 103 -37.14 -8.64 -5.13
N ASP A 104 -36.17 -9.36 -4.59
CA ASP A 104 -34.79 -9.27 -5.04
C ASP A 104 -34.61 -10.16 -6.28
N LYS A 105 -35.14 -9.66 -7.41
CA LYS A 105 -34.88 -10.26 -8.73
C LYS A 105 -33.39 -10.17 -8.98
N LEU A 106 -32.70 -11.30 -8.81
CA LEU A 106 -31.27 -11.39 -9.04
C LEU A 106 -31.05 -11.32 -10.56
N ASP A 107 -30.44 -10.24 -11.03
CA ASP A 107 -29.94 -10.17 -12.41
C ASP A 107 -28.81 -11.18 -12.55
N LEU A 108 -29.18 -12.38 -13.01
CA LEU A 108 -28.24 -13.43 -13.34
C LEU A 108 -27.49 -12.96 -14.58
N GLN A 109 -26.17 -12.75 -14.48
CA GLN A 109 -25.36 -12.71 -15.69
C GLN A 109 -25.24 -14.15 -16.20
N PRO A 110 -25.85 -14.51 -17.34
CA PRO A 110 -25.62 -15.82 -17.92
C PRO A 110 -24.13 -15.93 -18.26
N SER A 111 -23.44 -16.94 -17.73
CA SER A 111 -22.11 -17.29 -18.23
C SER A 111 -22.29 -17.74 -19.69
N SER A 112 -21.92 -16.84 -20.61
CA SER A 112 -22.07 -17.08 -22.04
C SER A 112 -21.21 -18.26 -22.46
N ASN A 113 -21.83 -19.39 -22.84
CA ASN A 113 -21.75 -20.03 -24.16
C ASN A 113 -22.15 -21.53 -24.09
N ILE A 114 -23.36 -21.84 -24.59
CA ILE A 114 -23.76 -23.04 -25.37
C ILE A 114 -23.38 -24.45 -24.85
N THR A 115 -24.45 -25.21 -24.54
CA THR A 115 -24.62 -26.70 -24.43
C THR A 115 -24.44 -27.42 -23.09
N ASP A 116 -24.18 -26.73 -21.99
CA ASP A 116 -24.17 -27.35 -20.65
C ASP A 116 -25.27 -26.74 -19.76
N PRO A 117 -25.80 -27.49 -18.76
CA PRO A 117 -26.79 -26.95 -17.83
C PRO A 117 -26.25 -25.68 -17.18
N ILE A 118 -27.05 -24.60 -17.25
CA ILE A 118 -26.62 -23.25 -16.87
C ILE A 118 -26.35 -23.22 -15.37
N GLU A 119 -25.08 -23.16 -15.00
CA GLU A 119 -24.63 -23.01 -13.62
C GLU A 119 -24.84 -21.54 -13.21
N PHE A 120 -25.83 -21.30 -12.35
CA PHE A 120 -26.08 -20.00 -11.77
C PHE A 120 -25.44 -19.94 -10.39
N SER A 121 -24.55 -18.96 -10.22
CA SER A 121 -23.79 -18.76 -9.01
C SER A 121 -24.07 -17.36 -8.47
N VAL A 122 -24.72 -17.28 -7.31
CA VAL A 122 -25.04 -16.01 -6.66
C VAL A 122 -24.23 -15.88 -5.38
N GLY A 123 -23.40 -14.85 -5.32
CA GLY A 123 -22.65 -14.48 -4.12
C GLY A 123 -23.55 -13.73 -3.15
N CYS A 124 -24.00 -14.41 -2.09
CA CYS A 124 -24.72 -13.77 -1.00
C CYS A 124 -23.72 -13.44 0.10
N LEU A 125 -23.66 -12.16 0.50
CA LEU A 125 -23.17 -11.84 1.82
C LEU A 125 -24.20 -12.52 2.77
N LEU A 126 -23.79 -13.38 3.70
CA LEU A 126 -24.63 -13.84 4.82
C LEU A 126 -23.92 -13.67 6.17
N PRO A 127 -24.64 -13.33 7.27
CA PRO A 127 -24.04 -13.31 8.60
C PRO A 127 -23.52 -14.71 9.00
N PHE A 128 -22.76 -14.82 10.07
CA PHE A 128 -22.43 -16.13 10.62
C PHE A 128 -23.67 -16.86 11.17
N GLY A 129 -23.92 -18.09 10.72
CA GLY A 129 -25.02 -18.92 11.23
C GLY A 129 -25.56 -19.92 10.22
N ALA A 130 -26.57 -20.68 10.66
CA ALA A 130 -27.41 -21.48 9.78
C ALA A 130 -28.56 -20.61 9.27
N PHE A 131 -28.76 -20.58 7.95
CA PHE A 131 -29.85 -19.86 7.29
C PHE A 131 -30.69 -20.87 6.52
N LEU A 132 -32.00 -20.72 6.59
CA LEU A 132 -32.90 -21.43 5.68
C LEU A 132 -32.99 -20.62 4.40
N THR A 133 -32.79 -21.30 3.27
CA THR A 133 -32.90 -20.72 1.94
C THR A 133 -33.88 -21.58 1.13
N ARG A 134 -34.68 -20.92 0.30
CA ARG A 134 -35.57 -21.54 -0.68
C ARG A 134 -35.35 -20.85 -2.01
N VAL A 135 -35.02 -21.64 -3.01
CA VAL A 135 -34.92 -21.18 -4.40
C VAL A 135 -36.29 -21.32 -5.04
N LEU A 136 -36.84 -20.24 -5.57
CA LEU A 136 -38.09 -20.23 -6.33
C LEU A 136 -37.77 -20.09 -7.81
N MET A 137 -38.40 -20.95 -8.62
CA MET A 137 -38.30 -20.92 -10.06
C MET A 137 -39.63 -20.51 -10.67
N TYR A 138 -39.56 -19.60 -11.65
CA TYR A 138 -40.67 -19.31 -12.54
C TYR A 138 -40.38 -19.96 -13.90
N VAL A 139 -41.20 -20.93 -14.26
CA VAL A 139 -41.27 -21.49 -15.61
C VAL A 139 -42.49 -20.87 -16.28
N PRO A 140 -42.33 -20.11 -17.37
CA PRO A 140 -43.48 -19.54 -18.06
C PRO A 140 -44.37 -20.69 -18.56
N LEU A 141 -45.59 -20.75 -18.04
CA LEU A 141 -46.63 -21.63 -18.58
C LEU A 141 -46.93 -21.16 -20.00
N ALA A 142 -46.51 -21.93 -21.01
CA ALA A 142 -46.93 -21.71 -22.38
C ALA A 142 -48.48 -21.68 -22.40
N PRO A 143 -49.11 -20.72 -23.08
CA PRO A 143 -50.56 -20.72 -23.20
C PRO A 143 -50.97 -22.02 -23.90
N LEU A 144 -51.75 -22.85 -23.20
CA LEU A 144 -52.40 -24.03 -23.78
C LEU A 144 -53.29 -23.54 -24.93
N SER A 145 -52.88 -23.81 -26.17
CA SER A 145 -53.64 -23.54 -27.39
C SER A 145 -54.72 -24.57 -27.63
#